data_AF-A0AAN5D9H8-F1
#
_entry.id   AF-A0AAN5D9H8-F1
#
_cell.length_a   1.000
_cell.length_b   1.000
_cell.length_c   1.000
_cell.angle_alpha   90.00
_cell.angle_beta   90.00
_cell.angle_gamma   90.00
#
_symmetry.space_group_name_H-M   'P 1'
#
loop_
_entity.id
_entity.type
_entity.pdbx_description
1 polymer ?
#
loop_
_entity_poly.entity_id
_entity_poly.type
_entity_poly.pdbx_seq_one_letter_code
_entity_poly.pdbx_strand_id
1 'polypeptide(L)'
;GMRGALKTICYGTTIMPSTSKGIVSRFEPEDIPLKPKRLAAPEIEGKMPSISAILGATSDKVALKRWQQMMIRNMGIAGFRKWMGARVSSGTKFHSVMERLTREAYLGRLTHSNESILNEVDESARGYVQSALPLLRSFRMKREMEPLFERSLIHPNLMYQGRFDAVLPLEEGLTIIDWKTSSANSSIGNSMQNGENSLDKLFSYPSQMAAYVGAFNASIQFDQYPQIDRAFILVAHENGIEGNVVEMSGAHMDNAWSEWKSRVNSFWNTVNESDDKGESTVDLRY
;
A
#
# COMPACT_ATOMS: atom_id res chain seq x y z
N GLY A 1 0.94 -22.81 -18.14
CA GLY A 1 -0.03 -21.74 -17.90
C GLY A 1 -1.29 -22.32 -17.30
N MET A 2 -1.71 -21.80 -16.14
CA MET A 2 -3.02 -22.10 -15.57
C MET A 2 -4.11 -21.51 -16.47
N ARG A 3 -5.02 -22.35 -16.98
CA ARG A 3 -6.20 -21.93 -17.75
C ARG A 3 -7.41 -21.97 -16.82
N GLY A 4 -7.84 -20.80 -16.36
CA GLY A 4 -9.07 -20.61 -15.58
C GLY A 4 -9.95 -19.58 -16.26
N ALA A 5 -11.26 -19.60 -15.98
CA ALA A 5 -12.13 -18.52 -16.42
C ALA A 5 -11.66 -17.18 -15.83
N LEU A 6 -11.86 -16.07 -16.52
CA LEU A 6 -11.55 -14.77 -15.95
C LEU A 6 -12.71 -14.29 -15.09
N LYS A 7 -12.41 -13.80 -13.88
CA LYS A 7 -13.39 -13.29 -12.93
C LYS A 7 -13.38 -11.77 -12.85
N THR A 8 -14.55 -11.22 -12.55
CA THR A 8 -14.69 -9.84 -12.06
C THR A 8 -14.89 -9.89 -10.55
N ILE A 9 -14.00 -9.23 -9.80
CA ILE A 9 -14.10 -9.11 -8.35
C ILE A 9 -14.69 -7.75 -8.01
N CYS A 10 -15.86 -7.75 -7.37
CA CYS A 10 -16.49 -6.55 -6.81
C CYS A 10 -16.18 -6.47 -5.31
N TYR A 11 -15.58 -5.37 -4.85
CA TYR A 11 -15.17 -5.19 -3.46
C TYR A 11 -15.40 -3.75 -3.00
N GLY A 12 -15.00 -3.42 -1.75
CA GLY A 12 -15.41 -2.17 -1.10
C GLY A 12 -16.84 -2.24 -0.58
N THR A 13 -17.51 -1.10 -0.44
CA THR A 13 -18.88 -1.03 0.08
C THR A 13 -19.90 -0.98 -1.06
N THR A 14 -21.16 -1.26 -0.74
CA THR A 14 -22.30 -1.01 -1.66
C THR A 14 -22.41 0.46 -2.12
N ILE A 15 -21.91 1.42 -1.33
CA ILE A 15 -21.95 2.86 -1.64
C ILE A 15 -20.81 3.27 -2.60
N MET A 16 -19.60 2.77 -2.34
CA MET A 16 -18.41 3.03 -3.14
C MET A 16 -17.78 1.69 -3.55
N PRO A 17 -18.36 1.02 -4.56
CA PRO A 17 -17.83 -0.25 -5.04
C PRO A 17 -16.56 -0.01 -5.86
N SER A 18 -15.60 -0.91 -5.67
CA SER A 18 -14.42 -1.05 -6.52
C SER A 18 -14.50 -2.36 -7.29
N THR A 19 -13.92 -2.40 -8.49
CA THR A 19 -13.97 -3.59 -9.35
C THR A 19 -12.59 -3.92 -9.91
N SER A 20 -12.19 -5.20 -9.82
CA SER A 20 -11.02 -5.75 -10.48
C SER A 20 -11.47 -6.77 -11.53
N LYS A 21 -11.26 -6.47 -12.81
CA LYS A 21 -11.66 -7.32 -13.93
C LYS A 21 -10.49 -8.15 -14.45
N GLY A 22 -10.79 -9.33 -14.99
CA GLY A 22 -9.79 -10.19 -15.61
C GLY A 22 -8.89 -10.88 -14.60
N ILE A 23 -9.38 -11.11 -13.38
CA ILE A 23 -8.63 -11.83 -12.35
C ILE A 23 -8.70 -13.32 -12.65
N VAL A 24 -7.57 -14.01 -12.52
CA VAL A 24 -7.53 -15.48 -12.68
C VAL A 24 -8.49 -16.14 -11.69
N SER A 25 -9.27 -17.13 -12.13
CA SER A 25 -10.31 -17.74 -11.29
C SER A 25 -9.84 -18.77 -10.29
N ARG A 26 -8.61 -19.26 -10.44
CA ARG A 26 -8.15 -20.39 -9.64
C ARG A 26 -6.72 -20.19 -9.22
N PHE A 27 -6.52 -20.36 -7.92
CA PHE A 27 -5.23 -20.56 -7.31
C PHE A 27 -5.30 -21.85 -6.50
N GLU A 28 -4.55 -22.85 -6.94
CA GLU A 28 -4.20 -23.99 -6.08
C GLU A 28 -2.78 -23.71 -5.59
N PRO A 29 -2.53 -23.59 -4.28
CA PRO A 29 -1.17 -23.46 -3.79
C PRO A 29 -0.39 -24.72 -4.19
N GLU A 30 0.50 -24.60 -5.17
CA GLU A 30 1.54 -25.61 -5.38
C GLU A 30 2.46 -25.61 -4.14
N ASP A 31 3.02 -26.77 -3.80
CA ASP A 31 3.98 -26.91 -2.71
C ASP A 31 5.05 -25.81 -2.79
N ILE A 32 5.00 -24.88 -1.83
CA ILE A 32 5.97 -23.78 -1.76
C ILE A 32 7.33 -24.44 -1.55
N PRO A 33 8.33 -24.20 -2.42
CA PRO A 33 9.63 -24.82 -2.29
C PRO A 33 10.20 -24.61 -0.88
N LEU A 34 10.70 -25.68 -0.27
CA LEU A 34 11.27 -25.68 1.10
C LEU A 34 12.44 -24.70 1.30
N LYS A 35 12.99 -24.13 0.22
CA LYS A 35 14.07 -23.14 0.28
C LYS A 35 13.57 -21.78 -0.19
N PRO A 36 13.96 -20.68 0.48
CA PRO A 36 13.68 -19.33 0.02
C PRO A 36 14.48 -19.07 -1.27
N LYS A 37 13.90 -19.46 -2.41
CA LYS A 37 14.42 -19.15 -3.73
C LYS A 37 13.50 -18.11 -4.33
N ARG A 38 14.07 -17.00 -4.80
CA ARG A 38 13.35 -16.04 -5.64
C ARG A 38 12.91 -16.72 -6.93
N LEU A 39 11.65 -16.56 -7.32
CA LEU A 39 11.08 -17.19 -8.51
C LEU A 39 10.60 -16.14 -9.52
N ALA A 40 10.57 -16.54 -10.78
CA ALA A 40 9.91 -15.75 -11.82
C ALA A 40 8.39 -15.75 -11.58
N ALA A 41 7.74 -14.64 -11.95
CA ALA A 41 6.28 -14.60 -11.99
C ALA A 41 5.76 -15.69 -12.95
N PRO A 42 4.74 -16.46 -12.57
CA PRO A 42 4.20 -17.50 -13.44
C PRO A 42 3.49 -16.88 -14.64
N GLU A 43 3.56 -17.56 -15.79
CA GLU A 43 2.76 -17.22 -16.95
C GLU A 43 1.29 -17.57 -16.71
N ILE A 44 0.45 -16.53 -16.65
CA ILE A 44 -0.99 -16.65 -16.43
C ILE A 44 -1.79 -16.02 -17.56
N GLU A 45 -2.96 -16.58 -17.84
CA GLU A 45 -3.97 -15.97 -18.68
C GLU A 45 -4.87 -15.10 -17.79
N GLY A 46 -4.58 -13.79 -17.71
CA GLY A 46 -5.32 -12.85 -16.86
C GLY A 46 -4.41 -11.97 -16.00
N LYS A 47 -4.95 -11.47 -14.89
CA LYS A 47 -4.25 -10.62 -13.93
C LYS A 47 -4.27 -11.24 -12.53
N MET A 48 -3.18 -11.04 -11.79
CA MET A 48 -3.18 -11.28 -10.35
C MET A 48 -4.05 -10.23 -9.63
N PRO A 49 -4.75 -10.58 -8.54
CA PRO A 49 -5.36 -9.59 -7.66
C PRO A 49 -4.30 -8.64 -7.09
N SER A 50 -4.64 -7.36 -6.99
CA SER A 50 -3.77 -6.39 -6.32
C SER A 50 -3.84 -6.54 -4.80
N ILE A 51 -2.78 -6.15 -4.09
CA ILE A 51 -2.77 -6.07 -2.62
C ILE A 51 -3.97 -5.27 -2.12
N SER A 52 -4.28 -4.13 -2.74
CA SER A 52 -5.44 -3.31 -2.40
C SER A 52 -6.78 -4.01 -2.62
N ALA A 53 -6.91 -4.86 -3.65
CA ALA A 53 -8.12 -5.63 -3.90
C ALA A 53 -8.31 -6.72 -2.84
N ILE A 54 -7.24 -7.45 -2.48
CA ILE A 54 -7.30 -8.48 -1.43
C ILE A 54 -7.63 -7.85 -0.08
N LEU A 55 -6.95 -6.76 0.32
CA LEU A 55 -7.26 -6.05 1.55
C LEU A 55 -8.70 -5.51 1.53
N GLY A 56 -9.12 -4.89 0.43
CA GLY A 56 -10.47 -4.36 0.28
C GLY A 56 -11.57 -5.44 0.21
N ALA A 57 -11.24 -6.66 -0.17
CA ALA A 57 -12.14 -7.80 -0.16
C ALA A 57 -12.28 -8.43 1.24
N THR A 58 -11.19 -8.48 2.00
CA THR A 58 -11.08 -9.24 3.27
C THR A 58 -11.15 -8.37 4.53
N SER A 59 -11.31 -7.05 4.39
CA SER A 59 -11.49 -6.14 5.53
C SER A 59 -12.94 -6.12 6.02
N ASP A 60 -13.14 -5.85 7.31
CA ASP A 60 -14.46 -5.50 7.84
C ASP A 60 -14.89 -4.12 7.30
N LYS A 61 -16.09 -4.06 6.73
CA LYS A 61 -16.62 -2.90 6.00
C LYS A 61 -17.70 -2.17 6.76
N VAL A 62 -18.12 -2.66 7.93
CA VAL A 62 -19.24 -2.09 8.68
C VAL A 62 -18.91 -0.66 9.13
N ALA A 63 -17.74 -0.45 9.73
CA ALA A 63 -17.30 0.86 10.17
C ALA A 63 -17.14 1.84 8.98
N LEU A 64 -16.52 1.37 7.89
CA LEU A 64 -16.35 2.17 6.67
C LEU A 64 -17.69 2.60 6.07
N LYS A 65 -18.67 1.68 5.98
CA LYS A 65 -20.02 1.97 5.47
C LYS A 65 -20.74 2.99 6.34
N ARG A 66 -20.70 2.85 7.67
CA ARG A 66 -21.28 3.82 8.61
C ARG A 66 -20.67 5.21 8.45
N TRP A 67 -19.34 5.28 8.34
CA TRP A 67 -18.64 6.53 8.11
C TRP A 67 -19.04 7.18 6.76
N GLN A 68 -19.10 6.40 5.68
CA GLN A 68 -19.55 6.90 4.37
C GLN A 68 -20.98 7.46 4.43
N GLN A 69 -21.90 6.75 5.10
CA GLN A 69 -23.28 7.21 5.27
C GLN A 69 -23.35 8.53 6.05
N MET A 70 -22.58 8.68 7.11
CA MET A 70 -22.47 9.93 7.87
C MET A 70 -21.96 11.07 6.99
N MET A 71 -20.87 10.85 6.24
CA MET A 71 -20.33 11.86 5.33
C MET A 71 -21.36 12.27 4.27
N ILE A 72 -22.05 11.31 3.66
CA ILE A 72 -23.10 11.56 2.67
C ILE A 72 -24.27 12.34 3.27
N ARG A 73 -24.69 12.06 4.50
CA ARG A 73 -25.72 12.84 5.19
C ARG A 73 -25.31 14.30 5.36
N ASN A 74 -24.03 14.55 5.64
CA ASN A 74 -23.51 15.89 5.90
C ASN A 74 -23.32 16.74 4.62
N MET A 75 -22.87 16.15 3.51
CA MET A 75 -22.50 16.90 2.28
C MET A 75 -23.21 16.46 1.00
N GLY A 76 -24.13 15.50 1.09
CA GLY A 76 -24.78 14.87 -0.06
C GLY A 76 -23.84 13.95 -0.86
N ILE A 77 -24.42 13.07 -1.69
CA ILE A 77 -23.63 12.10 -2.48
C ILE A 77 -22.72 12.78 -3.50
N ALA A 78 -23.18 13.88 -4.12
CA ALA A 78 -22.38 14.65 -5.07
C ALA A 78 -21.19 15.34 -4.38
N GLY A 79 -21.43 15.96 -3.21
CA GLY A 79 -20.38 16.54 -2.38
C GLY A 79 -19.37 15.50 -1.92
N PHE A 80 -19.85 14.33 -1.47
CA PHE A 80 -18.99 13.23 -1.04
C PHE A 80 -18.09 12.72 -2.16
N ARG A 81 -18.62 12.54 -3.38
CA ARG A 81 -17.83 12.13 -4.55
C ARG A 81 -16.77 13.17 -4.91
N LYS A 82 -17.13 14.45 -4.93
CA LYS A 82 -16.20 15.55 -5.18
C LYS A 82 -15.08 15.59 -4.13
N TRP A 83 -15.44 15.45 -2.86
CA TRP A 83 -14.51 15.43 -1.74
C TRP A 83 -13.55 14.23 -1.80
N MET A 84 -14.06 13.02 -2.11
CA MET A 84 -13.22 11.84 -2.33
C MET A 84 -12.25 12.04 -3.51
N GLY A 85 -12.73 12.60 -4.62
CA GLY A 85 -11.89 12.89 -5.78
C GLY A 85 -10.75 13.87 -5.46
N ALA A 86 -11.04 14.93 -4.68
CA ALA A 86 -10.04 15.87 -4.22
C ALA A 86 -8.97 15.20 -3.36
N ARG A 87 -9.36 14.30 -2.43
CA ARG A 87 -8.42 13.53 -1.59
C ARG A 87 -7.52 12.59 -2.38
N VAL A 88 -8.07 11.90 -3.37
CA VAL A 88 -7.25 11.04 -4.25
C VAL A 88 -6.25 11.90 -5.02
N SER A 89 -6.70 13.04 -5.57
CA SER A 89 -5.83 13.97 -6.31
C SER A 89 -4.71 14.55 -5.43
N SER A 90 -5.02 15.02 -4.22
CA SER A 90 -4.02 15.54 -3.29
C SER A 90 -3.02 14.46 -2.88
N GLY A 91 -3.50 13.24 -2.62
CA GLY A 91 -2.65 12.07 -2.36
C GLY A 91 -1.70 11.80 -3.53
N THR A 92 -2.19 11.71 -4.77
CA THR A 92 -1.34 11.48 -5.95
C THR A 92 -0.28 12.57 -6.11
N LYS A 93 -0.65 13.85 -5.95
CA LYS A 93 0.30 14.97 -6.00
C LYS A 93 1.37 14.86 -4.91
N PHE A 94 0.97 14.52 -3.68
CA PHE A 94 1.88 14.29 -2.57
C PHE A 94 2.89 13.18 -2.89
N HIS A 95 2.45 12.00 -3.37
CA HIS A 95 3.37 10.92 -3.74
C HIS A 95 4.34 11.36 -4.86
N SER A 96 3.86 12.06 -5.88
CA SER A 96 4.74 12.56 -6.96
C SER A 96 5.81 13.52 -6.45
N VAL A 97 5.45 14.42 -5.51
CA VAL A 97 6.42 15.33 -4.89
C VAL A 97 7.41 14.55 -4.02
N MET A 98 6.93 13.63 -3.19
CA MET A 98 7.80 12.83 -2.32
C MET A 98 8.78 11.97 -3.13
N GLU A 99 8.37 11.40 -4.26
CA GLU A 99 9.28 10.69 -5.17
C GLU A 99 10.39 11.61 -5.66
N ARG A 100 10.03 12.78 -6.20
CA ARG A 100 10.99 13.76 -6.68
C ARG A 100 11.97 14.17 -5.58
N LEU A 101 11.46 14.58 -4.42
CA LEU A 101 12.30 15.05 -3.31
C LEU A 101 13.19 13.93 -2.77
N THR A 102 12.71 12.70 -2.71
CA THR A 102 13.52 11.55 -2.27
C THR A 102 14.64 11.24 -3.25
N ARG A 103 14.39 11.35 -4.56
CA ARG A 103 15.45 11.27 -5.59
C ARG A 103 16.47 12.39 -5.44
N GLU A 104 16.03 13.62 -5.22
CA GLU A 104 16.93 14.77 -4.99
C GLU A 104 17.78 14.57 -3.72
N ALA A 105 17.18 14.09 -2.63
CA ALA A 105 17.88 13.77 -1.39
C ALA A 105 18.91 12.64 -1.61
N TYR A 106 18.52 11.58 -2.33
CA TYR A 106 19.43 10.51 -2.72
C TYR A 106 20.54 10.98 -3.68
N LEU A 107 20.39 12.08 -4.40
CA LEU A 107 21.47 12.63 -5.23
C LEU A 107 22.32 13.68 -4.48
N GLY A 108 21.98 13.98 -3.22
CA GLY A 108 22.62 15.05 -2.44
C GLY A 108 22.25 16.45 -2.95
N ARG A 109 21.14 16.58 -3.68
CA ARG A 109 20.67 17.80 -4.34
C ARG A 109 19.51 18.47 -3.64
N LEU A 110 19.00 17.90 -2.54
CA LEU A 110 17.96 18.51 -1.71
C LEU A 110 18.55 19.65 -0.83
N THR A 111 19.08 20.68 -1.48
CA THR A 111 19.81 21.80 -0.86
C THR A 111 18.94 23.02 -0.59
N HIS A 112 17.81 23.13 -1.29
CA HIS A 112 16.83 24.21 -1.10
C HIS A 112 16.28 24.23 0.32
N SER A 113 15.92 25.41 0.83
CA SER A 113 15.22 25.54 2.10
C SER A 113 13.83 24.89 2.02
N ASN A 114 13.27 24.51 3.18
CA ASN A 114 11.92 23.96 3.22
C ASN A 114 10.90 24.94 2.65
N GLU A 115 11.03 26.24 2.93
CA GLU A 115 10.16 27.27 2.38
C GLU A 115 10.21 27.35 0.85
N SER A 116 11.41 27.30 0.26
CA SER A 116 11.58 27.28 -1.20
C SER A 116 10.89 26.08 -1.84
N ILE A 117 11.07 24.89 -1.26
CA ILE A 117 10.41 23.66 -1.73
C ILE A 117 8.89 23.81 -1.63
N LEU A 118 8.39 24.29 -0.49
CA LEU A 118 6.97 24.42 -0.25
C LEU A 118 6.32 25.45 -1.18
N ASN A 119 7.03 26.49 -1.63
CA ASN A 119 6.50 27.46 -2.59
C ASN A 119 6.21 26.86 -3.97
N GLU A 120 6.91 25.78 -4.35
CA GLU A 120 6.72 25.08 -5.63
C GLU A 120 5.64 23.97 -5.57
N VAL A 121 5.19 23.62 -4.36
CA VAL A 121 4.20 22.57 -4.15
C VAL A 121 2.78 23.13 -4.32
N ASP A 122 1.95 22.37 -5.02
CA ASP A 122 0.52 22.66 -5.14
C ASP A 122 -0.14 22.75 -3.75
N GLU A 123 -0.99 23.76 -3.57
CA GLU A 123 -1.65 24.04 -2.28
C GLU A 123 -2.33 22.79 -1.67
N SER A 124 -2.93 21.95 -2.50
CA SER A 124 -3.61 20.73 -2.04
C SER A 124 -2.69 19.66 -1.46
N ALA A 125 -1.39 19.73 -1.74
CA ALA A 125 -0.36 18.83 -1.20
C ALA A 125 0.61 19.51 -0.22
N ARG A 126 0.60 20.86 -0.14
CA ARG A 126 1.58 21.66 0.61
C ARG A 126 1.70 21.24 2.08
N GLY A 127 0.58 21.10 2.79
CA GLY A 127 0.58 20.67 4.19
C GLY A 127 1.20 19.29 4.39
N TYR A 128 0.87 18.32 3.54
CA TYR A 128 1.47 16.98 3.61
C TYR A 128 2.97 16.99 3.33
N VAL A 129 3.42 17.78 2.33
CA VAL A 129 4.86 17.89 2.03
C VAL A 129 5.59 18.59 3.18
N GLN A 130 5.02 19.64 3.76
CA GLN A 130 5.57 20.30 4.94
C GLN A 130 5.75 19.31 6.10
N SER A 131 4.75 18.47 6.32
CA SER A 131 4.76 17.43 7.35
C SER A 131 5.85 16.37 7.12
N ALA A 132 6.03 15.92 5.87
CA ALA A 132 6.95 14.83 5.53
C ALA A 132 8.41 15.25 5.31
N LEU A 133 8.66 16.52 4.99
CA LEU A 133 9.98 17.00 4.57
C LEU A 133 11.07 16.86 5.67
N PRO A 134 10.82 17.16 6.96
CA PRO A 134 11.78 16.90 8.03
C PRO A 134 12.17 15.42 8.12
N LEU A 135 11.19 14.52 8.01
CA LEU A 135 11.41 13.08 8.05
C LEU A 135 12.28 12.62 6.88
N LEU A 136 11.96 13.06 5.66
CA LEU A 136 12.78 12.74 4.49
C LEU A 136 14.24 13.17 4.66
N ARG A 137 14.48 14.35 5.24
CA ARG A 137 15.83 14.85 5.50
C ARG A 137 16.57 14.07 6.59
N SER A 138 15.85 13.45 7.52
CA SER A 138 16.44 12.61 8.56
C SER A 138 16.94 11.26 8.04
N PHE A 139 16.43 10.77 6.90
CA PHE A 139 16.84 9.49 6.34
C PHE A 139 18.31 9.51 5.91
N ARG A 140 19.08 8.57 6.46
CA ARG A 140 20.47 8.36 6.10
C ARG A 140 20.55 7.35 4.95
N MET A 141 20.49 7.88 3.72
CA MET A 141 20.54 7.06 2.51
C MET A 141 21.98 6.72 2.11
N LYS A 142 22.25 5.42 2.03
CA LYS A 142 23.46 4.82 1.47
C LYS A 142 23.55 5.06 -0.04
N ARG A 143 24.76 5.22 -0.57
CA ARG A 143 25.02 5.60 -1.99
C ARG A 143 25.46 4.41 -2.85
N GLU A 144 25.65 3.26 -2.24
CA GLU A 144 26.17 2.05 -2.89
C GLU A 144 25.10 1.33 -3.72
N MET A 145 23.83 1.74 -3.60
CA MET A 145 22.70 1.10 -4.25
C MET A 145 21.67 2.15 -4.67
N GLU A 146 21.09 2.00 -5.85
CA GLU A 146 20.07 2.91 -6.33
C GLU A 146 18.71 2.64 -5.65
N PRO A 147 17.99 3.68 -5.21
CA PRO A 147 16.63 3.55 -4.71
C PRO A 147 15.67 3.15 -5.83
N LEU A 148 14.64 2.38 -5.47
CA LEU A 148 13.55 2.02 -6.37
C LEU A 148 12.33 2.85 -6.04
N PHE A 149 11.58 3.25 -7.07
CA PHE A 149 10.33 3.97 -6.91
C PHE A 149 9.26 3.40 -7.81
N GLU A 150 8.04 3.30 -7.29
CA GLU A 150 6.83 3.09 -8.08
C GLU A 150 6.95 1.85 -9.00
N ARG A 151 7.61 0.79 -8.51
CA ARG A 151 7.80 -0.46 -9.27
C ARG A 151 6.68 -1.43 -8.91
N SER A 152 6.19 -2.13 -9.93
CA SER A 152 5.33 -3.28 -9.72
C SER A 152 6.13 -4.44 -9.15
N LEU A 153 5.49 -5.23 -8.29
CA LEU A 153 5.98 -6.49 -7.76
C LEU A 153 4.88 -7.56 -7.84
N ILE A 154 5.30 -8.81 -7.96
CA ILE A 154 4.44 -9.99 -7.98
C ILE A 154 5.00 -10.97 -6.97
N HIS A 155 4.14 -11.54 -6.13
CA HIS A 155 4.51 -12.71 -5.35
C HIS A 155 4.24 -13.97 -6.19
N PRO A 156 5.26 -14.70 -6.64
CA PRO A 156 5.07 -15.79 -7.60
C PRO A 156 4.26 -16.95 -7.03
N ASN A 157 4.43 -17.31 -5.75
CA ASN A 157 3.68 -18.41 -5.13
C ASN A 157 2.31 -18.03 -4.57
N LEU A 158 2.16 -16.85 -3.95
CA LEU A 158 0.89 -16.40 -3.38
C LEU A 158 -0.01 -15.66 -4.38
N MET A 159 0.47 -15.52 -5.62
CA MET A 159 -0.29 -15.08 -6.79
C MET A 159 -0.95 -13.70 -6.64
N TYR A 160 -0.35 -12.78 -5.91
CA TYR A 160 -0.81 -11.39 -5.84
C TYR A 160 0.21 -10.44 -6.44
N GLN A 161 -0.25 -9.24 -6.78
CA GLN A 161 0.61 -8.16 -7.27
C GLN A 161 0.39 -6.86 -6.51
N GLY A 162 1.34 -5.95 -6.63
CA GLY A 162 1.25 -4.63 -6.03
C GLY A 162 2.25 -3.66 -6.66
N ARG A 163 2.19 -2.42 -6.20
CA ARG A 163 3.15 -1.37 -6.54
C ARG A 163 3.45 -0.62 -5.25
N PHE A 164 4.72 -0.59 -4.87
CA PHE A 164 5.19 0.13 -3.68
C PHE A 164 5.59 1.55 -4.06
N ASP A 165 5.60 2.47 -3.10
CA ASP A 165 6.03 3.86 -3.34
C ASP A 165 7.54 3.93 -3.51
N ALA A 166 8.32 3.46 -2.53
CA ALA A 166 9.77 3.43 -2.61
C ALA A 166 10.42 2.23 -1.91
N VAL A 167 11.61 1.86 -2.37
CA VAL A 167 12.58 1.04 -1.62
C VAL A 167 13.87 1.85 -1.52
N LEU A 168 14.29 2.17 -0.30
CA LEU A 168 15.44 3.02 -0.04
C LEU A 168 16.57 2.22 0.62
N PRO A 169 17.84 2.40 0.19
CA PRO A 169 18.99 1.85 0.88
C PRO A 169 19.34 2.78 2.04
N LEU A 170 18.85 2.46 3.24
CA LEU A 170 19.13 3.24 4.45
C LEU A 170 20.32 2.65 5.21
N GLU A 171 20.88 3.40 6.16
CA GLU A 171 22.01 2.94 6.98
C GLU A 171 21.73 1.59 7.66
N GLU A 172 20.50 1.42 8.13
CA GLU A 172 19.98 0.24 8.80
C GLU A 172 19.65 -0.93 7.86
N GLY A 173 19.57 -0.69 6.54
CA GLY A 173 19.30 -1.71 5.53
C GLY A 173 18.38 -1.24 4.40
N LEU A 174 18.15 -2.13 3.43
CA LEU A 174 17.19 -1.88 2.35
C LEU A 174 15.77 -1.91 2.94
N THR A 175 15.02 -0.82 2.76
CA THR A 175 13.76 -0.57 3.47
C THR A 175 12.66 -0.19 2.49
N ILE A 176 11.50 -0.87 2.54
CA ILE A 176 10.31 -0.42 1.79
C ILE A 176 9.67 0.74 2.53
N ILE A 177 9.36 1.82 1.81
CA ILE A 177 8.65 2.99 2.33
C ILE A 177 7.27 3.07 1.66
N ASP A 178 6.24 3.32 2.46
CA ASP A 178 4.88 3.62 2.01
C ASP A 178 4.45 4.95 2.65
N TRP A 179 4.16 5.93 1.82
CA TRP A 179 3.77 7.27 2.21
C TRP A 179 2.25 7.33 2.33
N LYS A 180 1.75 7.86 3.44
CA LYS A 180 0.33 7.98 3.72
C LYS A 180 -0.02 9.41 4.05
N THR A 181 -1.12 9.89 3.48
CA THR A 181 -1.73 11.16 3.88
C THR A 181 -2.76 10.91 4.97
N SER A 182 -2.81 11.80 5.96
CA SER A 182 -3.80 11.76 7.03
C SER A 182 -4.42 13.14 7.22
N SER A 183 -5.74 13.20 7.19
CA SER A 183 -6.46 14.38 7.63
C SER A 183 -6.33 14.49 9.15
N ALA A 184 -6.20 15.71 9.68
CA ALA A 184 -6.04 15.94 11.13
C ALA A 184 -7.16 15.26 11.95
N ASN A 185 -8.38 15.23 11.43
CA ASN A 185 -9.55 14.62 12.10
C ASN A 185 -9.69 13.10 11.88
N SER A 186 -8.74 12.44 11.21
CA SER A 186 -8.78 10.98 11.06
C SER A 186 -8.34 10.31 12.36
N SER A 187 -8.79 9.08 12.62
CA SER A 187 -8.33 8.32 13.80
C SER A 187 -6.81 8.15 13.82
N ILE A 188 -6.20 7.91 12.66
CA ILE A 188 -4.74 7.83 12.50
C ILE A 188 -4.11 9.19 12.82
N GLY A 189 -4.61 10.28 12.22
CA GLY A 189 -4.10 11.63 12.45
C GLY A 189 -4.16 12.03 13.92
N ASN A 190 -5.29 11.76 14.60
CA ASN A 190 -5.46 12.05 16.02
C ASN A 190 -4.54 11.19 16.90
N SER A 191 -4.45 9.88 16.62
CA SER A 191 -3.58 8.96 17.38
C SER A 191 -2.12 9.38 17.31
N MET A 192 -1.63 9.62 16.08
CA MET A 192 -0.23 9.92 15.81
C MET A 192 0.19 11.29 16.38
N GLN A 193 -0.66 12.30 16.26
CA GLN A 193 -0.42 13.63 16.87
C GLN A 193 -0.40 13.60 18.40
N ASN A 194 -1.07 12.63 19.03
CA ASN A 194 -1.05 12.42 20.48
C ASN A 194 0.10 11.51 20.95
N GLY A 195 1.04 11.15 20.05
CA GLY A 195 2.19 10.29 20.37
C GLY A 195 1.88 8.80 20.41
N GLU A 196 0.66 8.38 20.04
CA GLU A 196 0.29 6.97 19.92
C GLU A 196 0.72 6.42 18.55
N ASN A 197 2.03 6.25 18.37
CA ASN A 197 2.67 5.72 17.15
C ASN A 197 2.67 4.18 17.11
N SER A 198 1.55 3.54 17.42
CA SER A 198 1.41 2.08 17.40
C SER A 198 0.90 1.56 16.05
N LEU A 199 1.45 0.44 15.58
CA LEU A 199 1.00 -0.29 14.40
C LEU A 199 -0.48 -0.69 14.48
N ASP A 200 -1.01 -0.93 15.68
CA ASP A 200 -2.41 -1.32 15.91
C ASP A 200 -3.40 -0.25 15.43
N LYS A 201 -2.94 1.01 15.33
CA LYS A 201 -3.75 2.16 14.92
C LYS A 201 -3.73 2.39 13.41
N LEU A 202 -2.91 1.64 12.67
CA LEU A 202 -2.68 1.81 11.24
C LEU A 202 -3.53 0.88 10.35
N PHE A 203 -4.53 0.22 10.93
CA PHE A 203 -5.50 -0.64 10.23
C PHE A 203 -4.82 -1.66 9.30
N SER A 204 -5.00 -1.53 7.98
CA SER A 204 -4.48 -2.47 6.98
C SER A 204 -3.07 -2.16 6.52
N TYR A 205 -2.45 -1.05 6.96
CA TYR A 205 -1.11 -0.68 6.50
C TYR A 205 -0.04 -1.71 6.88
N PRO A 206 -0.02 -2.31 8.10
CA PRO A 206 0.93 -3.37 8.41
C PRO A 206 0.84 -4.56 7.44
N SER A 207 -0.38 -5.04 7.15
CA SER A 207 -0.58 -6.13 6.16
C SER A 207 -0.14 -5.73 4.75
N GLN A 208 -0.37 -4.47 4.34
CA GLN A 208 0.11 -3.94 3.06
C GLN A 208 1.64 -3.96 2.99
N MET A 209 2.33 -3.51 4.04
CA MET A 209 3.80 -3.52 4.09
C MET A 209 4.37 -4.93 4.07
N ALA A 210 3.78 -5.85 4.84
CA ALA A 210 4.20 -7.24 4.84
C ALA A 210 3.99 -7.90 3.47
N ALA A 211 2.90 -7.56 2.77
CA ALA A 211 2.65 -8.01 1.41
C ALA A 211 3.72 -7.52 0.42
N TYR A 212 4.14 -6.25 0.51
CA TYR A 212 5.22 -5.71 -0.31
C TYR A 212 6.55 -6.41 -0.01
N VAL A 213 6.92 -6.54 1.25
CA VAL A 213 8.18 -7.21 1.67
C VAL A 213 8.21 -8.66 1.21
N GLY A 214 7.13 -9.42 1.45
CA GLY A 214 7.03 -10.81 1.02
C GLY A 214 7.17 -10.98 -0.49
N ALA A 215 6.51 -10.14 -1.28
CA ALA A 215 6.59 -10.21 -2.73
C ALA A 215 7.96 -9.77 -3.27
N PHE A 216 8.57 -8.73 -2.69
CA PHE A 216 9.92 -8.31 -3.04
C PHE A 216 10.94 -9.43 -2.80
N ASN A 217 10.85 -10.09 -1.65
CA ASN A 217 11.75 -11.17 -1.27
C ASN A 217 11.53 -12.47 -2.06
N ALA A 218 10.32 -12.70 -2.57
CA ALA A 218 9.98 -13.89 -3.34
C ALA A 218 10.22 -13.75 -4.86
N SER A 219 10.35 -12.53 -5.38
CA SER A 219 10.44 -12.28 -6.83
C SER A 219 11.89 -12.22 -7.34
N ILE A 220 12.17 -12.92 -8.43
CA ILE A 220 13.47 -12.86 -9.14
C ILE A 220 13.72 -11.50 -9.80
N GLN A 221 12.69 -10.67 -9.98
CA GLN A 221 12.83 -9.31 -10.49
C GLN A 221 13.78 -8.45 -9.64
N PHE A 222 13.92 -8.79 -8.37
CA PHE A 222 14.74 -8.07 -7.40
C PHE A 222 15.96 -8.89 -6.95
N ASP A 223 16.40 -9.87 -7.74
CA ASP A 223 17.46 -10.81 -7.33
C ASP A 223 18.79 -10.13 -6.97
N GLN A 224 19.08 -9.00 -7.64
CA GLN A 224 20.27 -8.17 -7.38
C GLN A 224 20.23 -7.37 -6.07
N TYR A 225 19.08 -7.33 -5.39
CA TYR A 225 18.90 -6.60 -4.13
C TYR A 225 18.97 -7.56 -2.93
N PRO A 226 19.49 -7.15 -1.76
CA PRO A 226 19.37 -7.94 -0.54
C PRO A 226 17.89 -8.18 -0.20
N GLN A 227 17.64 -9.20 0.62
CA GLN A 227 16.31 -9.38 1.21
C GLN A 227 15.99 -8.22 2.14
N ILE A 228 14.73 -7.83 2.16
CA ILE A 228 14.20 -6.78 3.02
C ILE A 228 13.54 -7.44 4.23
N ASP A 229 13.86 -6.97 5.43
CA ASP A 229 13.27 -7.42 6.70
C ASP A 229 12.51 -6.31 7.43
N ARG A 230 12.41 -5.13 6.80
CA ARG A 230 11.92 -3.89 7.41
C ARG A 230 11.12 -3.05 6.44
N ALA A 231 10.21 -2.28 7.01
CA ALA A 231 9.34 -1.37 6.29
C ALA A 231 9.04 -0.14 7.12
N PHE A 232 8.98 1.04 6.49
CA PHE A 232 8.55 2.28 7.13
C PHE A 232 7.22 2.73 6.55
N ILE A 233 6.29 3.03 7.44
CA ILE A 233 5.04 3.72 7.10
C ILE A 233 5.22 5.18 7.51
N LEU A 234 5.30 6.06 6.52
CA LEU A 234 5.42 7.49 6.75
C LEU A 234 4.03 8.12 6.68
N VAL A 235 3.56 8.68 7.78
CA VAL A 235 2.26 9.35 7.86
C VAL A 235 2.48 10.87 7.85
N ALA A 236 2.08 11.51 6.77
CA ALA A 236 2.06 12.96 6.62
C ALA A 236 0.70 13.54 7.03
N HIS A 237 0.73 14.68 7.73
CA HIS A 237 -0.44 15.37 8.23
C HIS A 237 -0.83 16.56 7.37
N GLU A 238 -2.13 16.71 7.13
CA GLU A 238 -2.70 17.78 6.31
C GLU A 238 -2.40 19.19 6.83
N ASN A 239 -2.25 19.34 8.15
CA ASN A 239 -2.03 20.62 8.82
C ASN A 239 -0.55 21.07 8.83
N GLY A 240 0.36 20.30 8.23
CA GLY A 240 1.78 20.63 8.18
C GLY A 240 2.57 20.37 9.47
N ILE A 241 1.93 19.83 10.52
CA ILE A 241 2.66 19.32 11.69
C ILE A 241 3.57 18.19 11.24
N GLU A 242 4.78 18.11 11.81
CA GLU A 242 5.75 17.06 11.50
C GLU A 242 5.09 15.68 11.55
N GLY A 243 5.30 14.90 10.49
CA GLY A 243 4.69 13.59 10.36
C GLY A 243 5.31 12.55 11.28
N ASN A 244 4.87 11.31 11.13
CA ASN A 244 5.40 10.18 11.87
C ASN A 244 5.98 9.13 10.94
N VAL A 245 7.05 8.47 11.39
CA VAL A 245 7.54 7.23 10.80
C VAL A 245 7.25 6.11 11.77
N VAL A 246 6.53 5.10 11.32
CA VAL A 246 6.34 3.86 12.06
C VAL A 246 7.16 2.77 11.39
N GLU A 247 8.16 2.28 12.10
CA GLU A 247 8.96 1.13 11.68
C GLU A 247 8.20 -0.17 11.93
N MET A 248 8.29 -1.07 10.96
CA MET A 248 7.83 -2.45 11.06
C MET A 248 8.99 -3.40 10.71
N SER A 249 9.50 -4.10 11.73
CA SER A 249 10.58 -5.09 11.63
C SER A 249 10.39 -6.20 12.68
N GLY A 250 11.15 -7.29 12.58
CA GLY A 250 11.11 -8.41 13.54
C GLY A 250 9.71 -8.99 13.74
N ALA A 251 9.30 -9.15 15.01
CA ALA A 251 8.00 -9.75 15.36
C ALA A 251 6.79 -9.01 14.76
N HIS A 252 6.87 -7.69 14.57
CA HIS A 252 5.80 -6.92 13.93
C HIS A 252 5.63 -7.31 12.46
N MET A 253 6.74 -7.50 11.74
CA MET A 253 6.73 -7.96 10.35
C MET A 253 6.18 -9.40 10.25
N ASP A 254 6.60 -10.29 11.14
CA ASP A 254 6.16 -11.69 11.14
C ASP A 254 4.66 -11.83 11.42
N ASN A 255 4.15 -11.05 12.38
CA ASN A 255 2.72 -11.02 12.71
C ASN A 255 1.91 -10.45 11.53
N ALA A 256 2.34 -9.33 10.95
CA ALA A 256 1.68 -8.73 9.80
C ALA A 256 1.72 -9.64 8.56
N TRP A 257 2.81 -10.37 8.35
CA TRP A 257 2.93 -11.37 7.29
C TRP A 257 2.00 -12.56 7.49
N SER A 258 1.87 -13.05 8.73
CA SER A 258 0.95 -14.13 9.07
C SER A 258 -0.51 -13.73 8.82
N GLU A 259 -0.88 -12.53 9.23
CA GLU A 259 -2.20 -11.93 8.95
C GLU A 259 -2.43 -11.76 7.44
N TRP A 260 -1.43 -11.26 6.70
CA TRP A 260 -1.53 -11.12 5.25
C TRP A 260 -1.77 -12.48 4.55
N LYS A 261 -1.02 -13.53 4.91
CA LYS A 261 -1.24 -14.88 4.35
C LYS A 261 -2.65 -15.40 4.61
N SER A 262 -3.18 -15.16 5.82
CA SER A 262 -4.57 -15.51 6.16
C SER A 262 -5.57 -14.81 5.22
N ARG A 263 -5.37 -13.52 4.96
CA ARG A 263 -6.20 -12.74 4.01
C ARG A 263 -6.09 -13.24 2.58
N VAL A 264 -4.89 -13.54 2.10
CA VAL A 264 -4.67 -14.11 0.76
C VAL A 264 -5.40 -15.45 0.63
N ASN A 265 -5.28 -16.33 1.63
CA ASN A 265 -5.96 -17.62 1.65
C ASN A 265 -7.49 -17.46 1.64
N SER A 266 -8.03 -16.59 2.50
CA SER A 266 -9.47 -16.28 2.52
C SER A 266 -9.97 -15.75 1.17
N PHE A 267 -9.22 -14.85 0.53
CA PHE A 267 -9.57 -14.30 -0.77
C PHE A 267 -9.64 -15.40 -1.84
N TRP A 268 -8.59 -16.23 -1.94
CA TRP A 268 -8.54 -17.28 -2.95
C TRP A 268 -9.58 -18.37 -2.74
N ASN A 269 -9.87 -18.75 -1.49
CA ASN A 269 -10.95 -19.69 -1.20
C ASN A 269 -12.29 -19.18 -1.74
N THR A 270 -12.64 -17.92 -1.50
CA THR A 270 -13.90 -17.37 -2.02
C THR A 270 -13.93 -17.27 -3.54
N VAL A 271 -12.80 -16.93 -4.16
CA VAL A 271 -12.69 -16.89 -5.64
C VAL A 271 -12.84 -18.30 -6.23
N ASN A 272 -12.18 -19.30 -5.65
CA ASN A 272 -12.25 -20.70 -6.06
C ASN A 272 -13.68 -21.26 -5.89
N GLU A 273 -14.34 -21.01 -4.76
CA GLU A 273 -15.73 -21.42 -4.53
C GLU A 273 -16.71 -20.81 -5.55
N SER A 274 -16.48 -19.55 -5.94
CA SER A 274 -17.28 -18.89 -6.97
C SER A 274 -16.98 -19.46 -8.36
N ASP A 275 -15.73 -19.87 -8.61
CA ASP A 275 -15.34 -20.57 -9.82
C ASP A 275 -16.01 -21.94 -9.97
N ASP A 276 -16.04 -22.72 -8.88
CA ASP A 276 -16.70 -24.02 -8.85
C ASP A 276 -18.22 -23.91 -9.07
N LYS A 277 -18.83 -22.78 -8.70
CA LYS A 277 -20.24 -22.45 -9.02
C LYS A 277 -20.46 -21.93 -10.43
N GLY A 278 -19.40 -21.73 -11.22
CA GLY A 278 -19.47 -21.15 -12.57
C GLY A 278 -19.78 -19.65 -12.61
N GLU A 279 -19.62 -18.94 -11.49
CA GLU A 279 -19.94 -17.51 -11.40
C GLU A 279 -18.87 -16.67 -12.11
N SER A 280 -19.25 -15.80 -13.03
CA SER A 280 -18.31 -14.89 -13.73
C SER A 280 -17.90 -13.67 -12.87
N THR A 281 -18.67 -13.39 -11.83
CA THR A 281 -18.48 -12.24 -10.93
C THR A 281 -18.51 -12.72 -9.48
N VAL A 282 -17.49 -12.33 -8.72
CA VAL A 282 -17.39 -12.58 -7.27
C VAL A 282 -17.74 -11.28 -6.56
N ASP A 283 -18.90 -11.24 -5.89
CA ASP A 283 -19.31 -10.07 -5.12
C ASP A 283 -18.91 -10.21 -3.65
N LEU A 284 -17.87 -9.49 -3.27
CA LEU A 284 -17.33 -9.45 -1.91
C LEU A 284 -17.75 -8.18 -1.18
N ARG A 285 -18.75 -7.43 -1.69
CA ARG A 285 -19.26 -6.22 -1.03
C ARG A 285 -20.18 -6.57 0.14
N TYR A 286 -20.46 -5.54 0.95
CA TYR A 286 -21.44 -5.55 2.04
C TYR A 286 -22.48 -4.44 1.88
#